data_AF-A0A0N4TUQ9-F1
#
_entry.id   AF-A0A0N4TUQ9-F1
#
_cell.length_a   1.000
_cell.length_b   1.000
_cell.length_c   1.000
_cell.angle_alpha   90.00
_cell.angle_beta   90.00
_cell.angle_gamma   90.00
#
_symmetry.space_group_name_H-M   'P 1'
#
loop_
_entity.id
_entity.type
_entity.pdbx_description
1 polymer ?
#
loop_
_entity_poly.entity_id
_entity_poly.type
_entity_poly.pdbx_seq_one_letter_code
_entity_poly.pdbx_strand_id
1 'polypeptide(L)'
;MAVLQYLENLDIALMWTIAQLAVFAFLADFAVAGHQKTSKKPRLKRVMNRTIFSEIEQLKEVLGKFNKDYKQGNMTRLASDFRSALKEYGDGQQGKSTVVQEFLKKMEDNGEQRAMEKLETEWKDYVTALGKHYDQKENNFRMAIFESNELMTERINKKYEQGLVSYTTALNDLADLTDEEFMVMNGLRLPNQTDLRGKRQSFDTFYKYDQRERLPNSVDWRKKGVLTPVRNQGECGSCYAFGALAALEAYHKKRTGKLVNLSPQNVIDCTWEHGNNGCNGGFMVPVFTYAKSHGIVAESKYPYVFIAKRSCKWRKADVVATDKGYLEIRDGDELGLKHAVAKHGPVVVGISGHQRSFRFYKSGIYSSNTCTKPSHAVLIVGYGTHRTYGDYWIIKNSWGTHWGVKGYGYMTRNKGNMCHVASMGSFPI
;
A
#
# COMPACT_ATOMS: atom_id res chain seq x y z
N MET A 1 22.87 -11.11 -6.39
CA MET A 1 22.19 -9.86 -5.96
C MET A 1 21.65 -9.04 -7.14
N ALA A 2 22.37 -8.91 -8.27
CA ALA A 2 21.84 -8.24 -9.48
C ALA A 2 20.65 -8.96 -10.15
N VAL A 3 20.54 -10.29 -10.02
CA VAL A 3 19.41 -11.09 -10.57
C VAL A 3 18.10 -10.85 -9.80
N LEU A 4 18.16 -10.55 -8.50
CA LEU A 4 16.96 -10.27 -7.69
C LEU A 4 16.38 -8.87 -7.96
N GLN A 5 17.24 -7.88 -8.26
CA GLN A 5 16.81 -6.56 -8.73
C GLN A 5 16.22 -6.61 -10.15
N TYR A 6 16.67 -7.56 -10.98
CA TYR A 6 16.11 -7.79 -12.31
C TYR A 6 14.69 -8.40 -12.25
N LEU A 7 14.41 -9.19 -11.20
CA LEU A 7 13.08 -9.76 -10.91
C LEU A 7 12.07 -8.75 -10.34
N GLU A 8 12.50 -7.57 -9.89
CA GLU A 8 11.61 -6.51 -9.37
C GLU A 8 10.98 -5.67 -10.49
N ASN A 9 11.60 -5.60 -11.67
CA ASN A 9 11.05 -4.91 -12.86
C ASN A 9 10.14 -5.81 -13.73
N LEU A 10 9.80 -6.99 -13.22
CA LEU A 10 9.20 -8.05 -14.01
C LEU A 10 7.66 -8.05 -14.04
N ASP A 11 6.94 -7.04 -13.55
CA ASP A 11 5.46 -7.10 -13.61
C ASP A 11 4.84 -6.72 -14.95
N ILE A 12 5.46 -5.82 -15.71
CA ILE A 12 5.12 -5.57 -17.12
C ILE A 12 5.98 -6.47 -18.02
N ALA A 13 7.24 -6.68 -17.62
CA ALA A 13 8.13 -7.55 -18.36
C ALA A 13 7.69 -9.01 -18.28
N LEU A 14 7.03 -9.55 -17.25
CA LEU A 14 6.65 -10.97 -17.22
C LEU A 14 5.52 -11.25 -18.20
N MET A 15 4.53 -10.35 -18.34
CA MET A 15 3.52 -10.50 -19.39
C MET A 15 4.11 -10.29 -20.78
N TRP A 16 5.03 -9.33 -20.95
CA TRP A 16 5.81 -9.15 -22.19
C TRP A 16 6.77 -10.31 -22.47
N THR A 17 7.33 -10.94 -21.45
CA THR A 17 8.30 -12.04 -21.51
C THR A 17 7.55 -13.34 -21.71
N ILE A 18 6.34 -13.50 -21.18
CA ILE A 18 5.44 -14.61 -21.52
C ILE A 18 4.98 -14.47 -22.98
N ALA A 19 4.59 -13.27 -23.42
CA ALA A 19 4.25 -13.02 -24.82
C ALA A 19 5.47 -13.20 -25.75
N GLN A 20 6.66 -12.72 -25.38
CA GLN A 20 7.89 -12.88 -26.15
C GLN A 20 8.42 -14.32 -26.11
N LEU A 21 8.40 -15.02 -24.97
CA LEU A 21 8.79 -16.42 -24.86
C LEU A 21 7.81 -17.33 -25.60
N ALA A 22 6.52 -17.02 -25.64
CA ALA A 22 5.54 -17.70 -26.49
C ALA A 22 5.87 -17.50 -27.98
N VAL A 23 6.27 -16.28 -28.38
CA VAL A 23 6.73 -15.98 -29.76
C VAL A 23 8.06 -16.69 -30.08
N PHE A 24 9.02 -16.72 -29.17
CA PHE A 24 10.32 -17.37 -29.38
C PHE A 24 10.24 -18.90 -29.38
N ALA A 25 9.44 -19.50 -28.48
CA ALA A 25 9.18 -20.94 -28.48
C ALA A 25 8.47 -21.38 -29.78
N PHE A 26 7.52 -20.56 -30.26
CA PHE A 26 6.81 -20.80 -31.50
C PHE A 26 7.70 -20.68 -32.75
N LEU A 27 8.59 -19.68 -32.81
CA LEU A 27 9.57 -19.54 -33.90
C LEU A 27 10.63 -20.66 -33.88
N ALA A 28 11.01 -21.15 -32.70
CA ALA A 28 11.97 -22.24 -32.54
C ALA A 28 11.40 -23.60 -33.01
N ASP A 29 10.14 -23.90 -32.66
CA ASP A 29 9.45 -25.13 -33.13
C ASP A 29 9.23 -25.12 -34.66
N PHE A 30 8.99 -23.95 -35.26
CA PHE A 30 8.88 -23.78 -36.70
C PHE A 30 10.21 -23.94 -37.46
N ALA A 31 11.32 -23.48 -36.88
CA ALA A 31 12.65 -23.67 -37.45
C ALA A 31 13.04 -25.16 -37.50
N VAL A 32 12.62 -25.95 -36.51
CA VAL A 32 12.81 -27.40 -36.45
C VAL A 32 11.93 -28.11 -37.48
N ALA A 33 10.66 -27.69 -37.66
CA ALA A 33 9.75 -28.26 -38.66
C ALA A 33 10.14 -27.95 -40.12
N GLY A 34 10.76 -26.79 -40.37
CA GLY A 34 11.26 -26.38 -41.68
C GLY A 34 12.48 -27.17 -42.17
N HIS A 35 13.24 -27.79 -41.26
CA HIS A 35 14.42 -28.58 -41.60
C HIS A 35 14.11 -30.04 -41.98
N GLN A 36 12.93 -30.57 -41.65
CA GLN A 36 12.60 -31.99 -41.86
C GLN A 36 11.91 -32.35 -43.19
N LYS A 37 11.62 -31.40 -44.09
CA LYS A 37 11.03 -31.72 -45.42
C LYS A 37 11.84 -31.15 -46.57
N THR A 38 12.88 -31.89 -46.95
CA THR A 38 13.64 -31.70 -48.18
C THR A 38 12.86 -32.16 -49.42
N SER A 39 12.97 -31.33 -50.48
CA SER A 39 12.70 -31.61 -51.90
C SER A 39 11.24 -31.71 -52.35
N LYS A 40 10.75 -30.66 -53.05
CA LYS A 40 10.10 -30.70 -54.40
C LYS A 40 9.30 -29.41 -54.71
N LYS A 41 9.53 -28.89 -55.92
CA LYS A 41 8.77 -27.88 -56.71
C LYS A 41 8.80 -26.38 -56.27
N PRO A 42 9.40 -25.46 -57.07
CA PRO A 42 9.48 -24.01 -56.81
C PRO A 42 8.11 -23.30 -56.69
N ARG A 43 7.08 -23.79 -57.38
CA ARG A 43 5.71 -23.26 -57.30
C ARG A 43 5.08 -23.50 -55.91
N LEU A 44 5.34 -24.64 -55.27
CA LEU A 44 4.87 -24.91 -53.90
C LEU A 44 5.57 -24.01 -52.87
N LYS A 45 6.88 -23.76 -53.03
CA LYS A 45 7.64 -22.80 -52.19
C LYS A 45 7.05 -21.40 -52.23
N ARG A 46 6.66 -20.93 -53.42
CA ARG A 46 6.13 -19.56 -53.60
C ARG A 46 4.72 -19.41 -53.02
N VAL A 47 3.91 -20.47 -53.03
CA VAL A 47 2.57 -20.50 -52.40
C VAL A 47 2.68 -20.64 -50.88
N MET A 48 3.50 -21.57 -50.37
CA MET A 48 3.77 -21.69 -48.92
C MET A 48 4.33 -20.40 -48.33
N ASN A 49 5.29 -19.73 -49.00
CA ASN A 49 5.81 -18.46 -48.53
C ASN A 49 4.74 -17.35 -48.50
N ARG A 50 3.75 -17.35 -49.40
CA ARG A 50 2.66 -16.36 -49.38
C ARG A 50 1.67 -16.64 -48.25
N THR A 51 1.33 -17.90 -48.00
CA THR A 51 0.43 -18.29 -46.89
C THR A 51 1.06 -18.00 -45.53
N ILE A 52 2.34 -18.35 -45.34
CA ILE A 52 3.07 -18.08 -44.10
C ILE A 52 3.21 -16.58 -43.86
N PHE A 53 3.50 -15.79 -44.89
CA PHE A 53 3.61 -14.34 -44.76
C PHE A 53 2.27 -13.71 -44.38
N SER A 54 1.16 -14.22 -44.93
CA SER A 54 -0.20 -13.79 -44.57
C SER A 54 -0.52 -14.08 -43.09
N GLU A 55 -0.15 -15.25 -42.58
CA GLU A 55 -0.37 -15.63 -41.17
C GLU A 55 0.49 -14.78 -40.21
N ILE A 56 1.72 -14.44 -40.61
CA ILE A 56 2.60 -13.55 -39.83
C ILE A 56 2.03 -12.12 -39.75
N GLU A 57 1.51 -11.59 -40.87
CA GLU A 57 0.92 -10.24 -40.86
C GLU A 57 -0.38 -10.19 -40.05
N GLN A 58 -1.21 -11.23 -40.08
CA GLN A 58 -2.39 -11.35 -39.20
C GLN A 58 -1.99 -11.37 -37.72
N LEU A 59 -0.97 -12.15 -37.36
CA LEU A 59 -0.47 -12.20 -35.99
C LEU A 59 0.06 -10.82 -35.53
N LYS A 60 0.78 -10.10 -36.40
CA LYS A 60 1.25 -8.74 -36.11
C LYS A 60 0.10 -7.76 -35.91
N GLU A 61 -0.98 -7.89 -36.68
CA GLU A 61 -2.16 -7.03 -36.56
C GLU A 61 -2.87 -7.25 -35.21
N VAL A 62 -3.14 -8.52 -34.85
CA VAL A 62 -3.75 -8.89 -33.57
C VAL A 62 -2.88 -8.44 -32.40
N LEU A 63 -1.59 -8.74 -32.43
CA LEU A 63 -0.64 -8.31 -31.40
C LEU A 63 -0.47 -6.79 -31.36
N GLY A 64 -0.56 -6.12 -32.50
CA GLY A 64 -0.52 -4.66 -32.60
C GLY A 64 -1.72 -4.01 -31.94
N LYS A 65 -2.92 -4.59 -32.11
CA LYS A 65 -4.16 -4.18 -31.45
C LYS A 65 -4.07 -4.37 -29.95
N PHE A 66 -3.70 -5.59 -29.50
CA PHE A 66 -3.52 -5.89 -28.08
C PHE A 66 -2.48 -4.99 -27.41
N ASN A 67 -1.33 -4.77 -28.06
CA ASN A 67 -0.30 -3.86 -27.57
C ASN A 67 -0.78 -2.40 -27.51
N LYS A 68 -1.62 -1.96 -28.45
CA LYS A 68 -2.19 -0.62 -28.46
C LYS A 68 -3.19 -0.45 -27.30
N ASP A 69 -4.10 -1.40 -27.12
CA ASP A 69 -5.11 -1.33 -26.05
C ASP A 69 -4.47 -1.50 -24.67
N TYR A 70 -3.46 -2.35 -24.56
CA TYR A 70 -2.60 -2.47 -23.38
C TYR A 70 -1.88 -1.15 -23.07
N LYS A 71 -1.22 -0.52 -24.04
CA LYS A 71 -0.57 0.80 -23.87
C LYS A 71 -1.56 1.91 -23.54
N GLN A 72 -2.83 1.75 -23.90
CA GLN A 72 -3.91 2.68 -23.61
C GLN A 72 -4.65 2.35 -22.29
N GLY A 73 -4.23 1.30 -21.57
CA GLY A 73 -4.87 0.85 -20.33
C GLY A 73 -6.32 0.39 -20.52
N ASN A 74 -6.71 0.01 -21.73
CA ASN A 74 -8.09 -0.32 -22.07
C ASN A 74 -8.30 -1.83 -22.01
N MET A 75 -8.28 -2.38 -20.80
CA MET A 75 -8.36 -3.82 -20.55
C MET A 75 -9.71 -4.42 -20.96
N THR A 76 -10.80 -3.65 -20.84
CA THR A 76 -12.12 -4.00 -21.41
C THR A 76 -12.07 -4.18 -22.93
N ARG A 77 -11.35 -3.29 -23.62
CA ARG A 77 -11.14 -3.41 -25.06
C ARG A 77 -10.17 -4.52 -25.38
N LEU A 78 -9.15 -4.78 -24.56
CA LEU A 78 -8.24 -5.91 -24.72
C LEU A 78 -8.99 -7.24 -24.65
N ALA A 79 -9.85 -7.44 -23.65
CA ALA A 79 -10.69 -8.63 -23.52
C ALA A 79 -11.73 -8.74 -24.65
N SER A 80 -12.36 -7.62 -25.03
CA SER A 80 -13.28 -7.57 -26.18
C SER A 80 -12.59 -7.84 -27.51
N ASP A 81 -11.38 -7.33 -27.71
CA ASP A 81 -10.58 -7.53 -28.90
C ASP A 81 -10.01 -8.95 -28.94
N PHE A 82 -9.71 -9.54 -27.78
CA PHE A 82 -9.41 -10.96 -27.66
C PHE A 82 -10.62 -11.84 -28.03
N ARG A 83 -11.82 -11.56 -27.52
CA ARG A 83 -13.06 -12.27 -27.93
C ARG A 83 -13.37 -12.06 -29.41
N SER A 84 -13.14 -10.85 -29.93
CA SER A 84 -13.35 -10.56 -31.35
C SER A 84 -12.35 -11.32 -32.20
N ALA A 85 -11.08 -11.39 -31.78
CA ALA A 85 -10.07 -12.20 -32.44
C ALA A 85 -10.38 -13.71 -32.35
N LEU A 86 -10.88 -14.21 -31.22
CA LEU A 86 -11.37 -15.59 -31.09
C LEU A 86 -12.56 -15.86 -32.02
N LYS A 87 -13.46 -14.91 -32.22
CA LYS A 87 -14.61 -15.09 -33.10
C LYS A 87 -14.24 -14.96 -34.59
N GLU A 88 -13.34 -14.05 -34.90
CA GLU A 88 -12.88 -13.75 -36.26
C GLU A 88 -11.88 -14.79 -36.77
N TYR A 89 -11.01 -15.25 -35.87
CA TYR A 89 -9.94 -16.18 -36.20
C TYR A 89 -10.10 -17.54 -35.53
N GLY A 90 -10.68 -17.69 -34.35
CA GLY A 90 -10.76 -18.96 -33.59
C GLY A 90 -11.68 -20.04 -34.15
N ASP A 91 -12.85 -19.67 -34.69
CA ASP A 91 -13.79 -20.61 -35.33
C ASP A 91 -13.55 -20.66 -36.85
N GLY A 92 -12.58 -21.49 -37.24
CA GLY A 92 -12.07 -21.53 -38.62
C GLY A 92 -13.12 -21.81 -39.70
N GLN A 93 -13.02 -21.07 -40.81
CA GLN A 93 -13.42 -21.61 -42.10
C GLN A 93 -12.44 -22.72 -42.51
N GLN A 94 -12.93 -23.96 -42.53
CA GLN A 94 -12.40 -25.14 -43.22
C GLN A 94 -10.91 -25.50 -42.99
N GLY A 95 -10.64 -26.19 -41.87
CA GLY A 95 -9.84 -27.41 -41.90
C GLY A 95 -8.31 -27.30 -41.72
N LYS A 96 -7.74 -26.13 -41.42
CA LYS A 96 -6.35 -26.01 -40.94
C LYS A 96 -6.24 -24.93 -39.87
N SER A 97 -5.67 -25.28 -38.70
CA SER A 97 -5.44 -24.33 -37.61
C SER A 97 -4.36 -23.31 -38.01
N THR A 98 -4.64 -22.02 -37.96
CA THR A 98 -3.65 -20.94 -38.18
C THR A 98 -2.86 -20.68 -36.89
N VAL A 99 -1.71 -20.02 -37.01
CA VAL A 99 -0.88 -19.60 -35.86
C VAL A 99 -1.67 -18.78 -34.84
N VAL A 100 -2.56 -17.92 -35.32
CA VAL A 100 -3.41 -17.07 -34.48
C VAL A 100 -4.42 -17.92 -33.72
N GLN A 101 -5.00 -18.95 -34.34
CA GLN A 101 -5.92 -19.89 -33.68
C GLN A 101 -5.26 -20.66 -32.53
N GLU A 102 -4.05 -21.18 -32.73
CA GLU A 102 -3.32 -21.90 -31.68
C GLU A 102 -2.92 -20.98 -30.53
N PHE A 103 -2.51 -19.74 -30.83
CA PHE A 103 -2.18 -18.74 -29.82
C PHE A 103 -3.41 -18.36 -28.97
N LEU A 104 -4.52 -18.01 -29.61
CA LEU A 104 -5.75 -17.63 -28.92
C LEU A 104 -6.32 -18.80 -28.08
N LYS A 105 -6.29 -20.03 -28.64
CA LYS A 105 -6.70 -21.23 -27.92
C LYS A 105 -5.79 -21.54 -26.73
N LYS A 106 -4.48 -21.35 -26.84
CA LYS A 106 -3.56 -21.48 -25.69
C LYS A 106 -3.87 -20.45 -24.60
N MET A 107 -4.18 -19.19 -24.95
CA MET A 107 -4.56 -18.18 -23.97
C MET A 107 -5.89 -18.53 -23.27
N GLU A 108 -6.86 -19.09 -24.01
CA GLU A 108 -8.12 -19.61 -23.48
C GLU A 108 -7.90 -20.83 -22.56
N ASP A 109 -7.16 -21.85 -23.03
CA ASP A 109 -6.84 -23.07 -22.30
C ASP A 109 -6.04 -22.78 -21.01
N ASN A 110 -5.16 -21.75 -21.05
CA ASN A 110 -4.41 -21.29 -19.88
C ASN A 110 -5.24 -20.44 -18.90
N GLY A 111 -6.49 -20.11 -19.26
CA GLY A 111 -7.43 -19.39 -18.39
C GLY A 111 -7.26 -17.87 -18.36
N GLU A 112 -6.48 -17.29 -19.27
CA GLU A 112 -6.16 -15.85 -19.28
C GLU A 112 -7.41 -15.00 -19.57
N GLN A 113 -8.31 -15.45 -20.45
CA GLN A 113 -9.61 -14.79 -20.69
C GLN A 113 -10.46 -14.74 -19.42
N ARG A 114 -10.54 -15.86 -18.71
CA ARG A 114 -11.32 -15.98 -17.48
C ARG A 114 -10.77 -15.06 -16.39
N ALA A 115 -9.45 -14.87 -16.35
CA ALA A 115 -8.80 -13.94 -15.43
C ALA A 115 -9.15 -12.48 -15.77
N MET A 116 -9.13 -12.09 -17.05
CA MET A 116 -9.56 -10.74 -17.47
C MET A 116 -11.03 -10.47 -17.13
N GLU A 117 -11.93 -11.44 -17.35
CA GLU A 117 -13.36 -11.32 -17.03
C GLU A 117 -13.62 -11.20 -15.52
N LYS A 118 -12.84 -11.94 -14.71
CA LYS A 118 -12.84 -11.82 -13.26
C LYS A 118 -12.45 -10.40 -12.84
N LEU A 119 -11.33 -9.88 -13.35
CA LEU A 119 -10.83 -8.54 -13.02
C LEU A 119 -11.82 -7.43 -13.43
N GLU A 120 -12.46 -7.56 -14.60
CA GLU A 120 -13.54 -6.66 -15.03
C GLU A 120 -14.72 -6.64 -14.05
N THR A 121 -15.11 -7.82 -13.56
CA THR A 121 -16.21 -7.96 -12.61
C THR A 121 -15.84 -7.36 -11.26
N GLU A 122 -14.65 -7.69 -10.76
CA GLU A 122 -14.11 -7.14 -9.51
C GLU A 122 -13.96 -5.61 -9.56
N TRP A 123 -13.55 -5.04 -10.69
CA TRP A 123 -13.51 -3.60 -10.90
C TRP A 123 -14.91 -2.97 -10.81
N LYS A 124 -15.90 -3.55 -11.49
CA LYS A 124 -17.29 -3.05 -11.44
C LYS A 124 -17.87 -3.11 -10.03
N ASP A 125 -17.62 -4.20 -9.32
CA ASP A 125 -18.04 -4.38 -7.93
C ASP A 125 -17.36 -3.36 -7.01
N TYR A 126 -16.05 -3.14 -7.19
CA TYR A 126 -15.27 -2.15 -6.44
C TYR A 126 -15.83 -0.73 -6.62
N VAL A 127 -16.03 -0.29 -7.87
CA VAL A 127 -16.55 1.03 -8.20
C VAL A 127 -17.96 1.21 -7.62
N THR A 128 -18.82 0.20 -7.77
CA THR A 128 -20.20 0.23 -7.28
C THR A 128 -20.25 0.28 -5.75
N ALA A 129 -19.48 -0.57 -5.07
CA ALA A 129 -19.47 -0.66 -3.62
C ALA A 129 -18.97 0.62 -2.94
N LEU A 130 -18.09 1.37 -3.60
CA LEU A 130 -17.54 2.63 -3.09
C LEU A 130 -18.26 3.88 -3.63
N GLY A 131 -19.27 3.71 -4.50
CA GLY A 131 -19.97 4.83 -5.14
C GLY A 131 -19.04 5.71 -5.96
N LYS A 132 -18.04 5.11 -6.64
CA LYS A 132 -17.06 5.83 -7.44
C LYS A 132 -17.63 6.15 -8.82
N HIS A 133 -17.28 7.33 -9.33
CA HIS A 133 -17.74 7.82 -10.63
C HIS A 133 -16.57 8.40 -11.43
N TYR A 134 -16.35 7.86 -12.62
CA TYR A 134 -15.26 8.26 -13.50
C TYR A 134 -15.81 8.50 -14.91
N ASP A 135 -15.21 9.46 -15.63
CA ASP A 135 -15.40 9.51 -17.08
C ASP A 135 -14.73 8.29 -17.75
N GLN A 136 -15.01 8.05 -19.02
CA GLN A 136 -14.53 6.84 -19.70
C GLN A 136 -13.00 6.72 -19.72
N LYS A 137 -12.29 7.84 -19.87
CA LYS A 137 -10.82 7.85 -19.96
C LYS A 137 -10.22 7.58 -18.59
N GLU A 138 -10.73 8.25 -17.56
CA GLU A 138 -10.32 8.06 -16.18
C GLU A 138 -10.66 6.65 -15.68
N ASN A 139 -11.83 6.12 -16.03
CA ASN A 139 -12.23 4.76 -15.66
C ASN A 139 -11.22 3.72 -16.15
N ASN A 140 -10.79 3.82 -17.42
CA ASN A 140 -9.82 2.89 -17.98
C ASN A 140 -8.46 3.00 -17.26
N PHE A 141 -8.02 4.22 -16.96
CA PHE A 141 -6.79 4.46 -16.21
C PHE A 141 -6.86 3.86 -14.78
N ARG A 142 -7.95 4.12 -14.06
CA ARG A 142 -8.18 3.63 -12.70
C ARG A 142 -8.30 2.11 -12.62
N MET A 143 -8.96 1.51 -13.61
CA MET A 143 -9.07 0.06 -13.75
C MET A 143 -7.70 -0.59 -13.95
N ALA A 144 -6.84 -0.03 -14.81
CA ALA A 144 -5.48 -0.54 -15.00
C ALA A 144 -4.64 -0.50 -13.71
N ILE A 145 -4.80 0.54 -12.89
CA ILE A 145 -4.17 0.65 -11.57
C ILE A 145 -4.70 -0.44 -10.62
N PHE A 146 -6.02 -0.60 -10.57
CA PHE A 146 -6.70 -1.62 -9.75
C PHE A 146 -6.18 -3.03 -10.09
N GLU A 147 -6.14 -3.39 -11.36
CA GLU A 147 -5.66 -4.69 -11.82
C GLU A 147 -4.17 -4.91 -11.47
N SER A 148 -3.32 -3.90 -11.65
CA SER A 148 -1.92 -3.97 -11.24
C SER A 148 -1.77 -4.26 -9.75
N ASN A 149 -2.64 -3.67 -8.92
CA ASN A 149 -2.65 -3.89 -7.49
C ASN A 149 -3.22 -5.28 -7.10
N GLU A 150 -4.20 -5.80 -7.84
CA GLU A 150 -4.73 -7.15 -7.64
C GLU A 150 -3.65 -8.21 -7.92
N LEU A 151 -2.94 -8.09 -9.04
CA LEU A 151 -1.85 -9.01 -9.40
C LEU A 151 -0.75 -9.04 -8.33
N MET A 152 -0.40 -7.88 -7.76
CA MET A 152 0.56 -7.79 -6.65
C MET A 152 0.01 -8.52 -5.41
N THR A 153 -1.27 -8.34 -5.10
CA THR A 153 -1.95 -8.99 -3.99
C THR A 153 -1.97 -10.51 -4.15
N GLU A 154 -2.37 -11.02 -5.32
CA GLU A 154 -2.39 -12.46 -5.62
C GLU A 154 -0.98 -13.07 -5.49
N ARG A 155 0.06 -12.37 -5.98
CA ARG A 155 1.45 -12.82 -5.84
C ARG A 155 1.88 -12.95 -4.38
N ILE A 156 1.55 -11.98 -3.52
CA ILE A 156 1.89 -12.04 -2.09
C ILE A 156 1.10 -13.16 -1.41
N ASN A 157 -0.19 -13.31 -1.71
CA ASN A 157 -1.02 -14.36 -1.12
C ASN A 157 -0.54 -15.77 -1.51
N LYS A 158 -0.07 -15.97 -2.75
CA LYS A 158 0.58 -17.22 -3.17
C LYS A 158 1.87 -17.50 -2.38
N LYS A 159 2.68 -16.47 -2.09
CA LYS A 159 3.86 -16.62 -1.20
C LYS A 159 3.45 -16.96 0.23
N TYR A 160 2.32 -16.42 0.72
CA TYR A 160 1.79 -16.73 2.04
C TYR A 160 1.36 -18.20 2.14
N GLU A 161 0.64 -18.72 1.14
CA GLU A 161 0.25 -20.13 1.05
C GLU A 161 1.46 -21.08 1.03
N GLN A 162 2.55 -20.64 0.41
CA GLN A 162 3.84 -21.35 0.39
C GLN A 162 4.66 -21.18 1.68
N GLY A 163 4.18 -20.40 2.66
CA GLY A 163 4.89 -20.12 3.91
C GLY A 163 6.12 -19.21 3.77
N LEU A 164 6.30 -18.54 2.63
CA LEU A 164 7.44 -17.66 2.34
C LEU A 164 7.29 -16.26 2.96
N VAL A 165 6.07 -15.86 3.28
CA VAL A 165 5.75 -14.62 4.00
C VAL A 165 4.73 -14.90 5.10
N SER A 166 4.66 -14.03 6.11
CA SER A 166 3.80 -14.18 7.29
C SER A 166 2.52 -13.34 7.26
N TYR A 167 2.19 -12.72 6.13
CA TYR A 167 1.04 -11.84 5.98
C TYR A 167 0.34 -12.04 4.63
N THR A 168 -0.93 -11.64 4.60
CA THR A 168 -1.77 -11.61 3.40
C THR A 168 -2.11 -10.18 3.03
N THR A 169 -2.41 -9.96 1.76
CA THR A 169 -2.89 -8.69 1.22
C THR A 169 -4.29 -8.85 0.63
N ALA A 170 -5.01 -7.73 0.52
CA ALA A 170 -6.21 -7.60 -0.29
C ALA A 170 -6.42 -6.15 -0.69
N LEU A 171 -7.07 -5.96 -1.83
CA LEU A 171 -7.53 -4.65 -2.23
C LEU A 171 -8.51 -4.08 -1.19
N ASN A 172 -8.41 -2.77 -1.02
CA ASN A 172 -9.23 -1.95 -0.14
C ASN A 172 -9.66 -0.69 -0.91
N ASP A 173 -10.28 0.27 -0.23
CA ASP A 173 -10.79 1.53 -0.79
C ASP A 173 -9.73 2.41 -1.49
N LEU A 174 -8.46 2.07 -1.31
CA LEU A 174 -7.35 2.72 -1.97
C LEU A 174 -7.02 2.09 -3.32
N ALA A 175 -7.57 0.96 -3.75
CA ALA A 175 -7.06 0.12 -4.84
C ALA A 175 -6.82 0.78 -6.22
N ASP A 176 -7.46 1.91 -6.48
CA ASP A 176 -7.39 2.66 -7.75
C ASP A 176 -6.50 3.92 -7.68
N LEU A 177 -5.82 4.15 -6.56
CA LEU A 177 -4.85 5.25 -6.45
C LEU A 177 -3.50 4.88 -7.07
N THR A 178 -2.85 5.81 -7.76
CA THR A 178 -1.44 5.68 -8.13
C THR A 178 -0.56 5.63 -6.89
N ASP A 179 0.72 5.30 -7.06
CA ASP A 179 1.68 5.38 -5.96
C ASP A 179 1.85 6.84 -5.51
N GLU A 180 1.83 7.81 -6.44
CA GLU A 180 1.93 9.25 -6.15
C GLU A 180 0.74 9.78 -5.36
N GLU A 181 -0.48 9.38 -5.72
CA GLU A 181 -1.70 9.77 -4.99
C GLU A 181 -1.70 9.16 -3.59
N PHE A 182 -1.33 7.89 -3.46
CA PHE A 182 -1.20 7.24 -2.15
C PHE A 182 -0.11 7.89 -1.28
N MET A 183 0.96 8.39 -1.89
CA MET A 183 2.02 9.10 -1.17
C MET A 183 1.54 10.38 -0.48
N VAL A 184 0.46 11.01 -0.94
CA VAL A 184 -0.14 12.17 -0.26
C VAL A 184 -0.58 11.81 1.17
N MET A 185 -1.07 10.58 1.39
CA MET A 185 -1.48 10.11 2.72
C MET A 185 -0.28 9.83 3.65
N ASN A 186 0.92 9.72 3.09
CA ASN A 186 2.18 9.44 3.79
C ASN A 186 2.91 10.76 4.14
N GLY A 187 2.28 11.52 5.04
CA GLY A 187 2.70 12.88 5.39
C GLY A 187 3.70 13.02 6.55
N LEU A 188 4.35 11.95 7.01
CA LEU A 188 5.40 12.11 8.01
C LEU A 188 6.59 12.84 7.38
N ARG A 189 7.03 13.93 8.01
CA ARG A 189 8.22 14.69 7.63
C ARG A 189 9.23 14.58 8.76
N LEU A 190 10.43 14.13 8.44
CA LEU A 190 11.50 13.99 9.42
C LEU A 190 11.94 15.39 9.92
N PRO A 191 12.50 15.52 11.14
CA PRO A 191 12.93 16.81 11.67
C PRO A 191 13.87 17.60 10.74
N ASN A 192 14.72 16.93 9.95
CA ASN A 192 15.59 17.59 8.98
C ASN A 192 14.87 18.11 7.71
N GLN A 193 13.58 17.78 7.54
CA GLN A 193 12.71 18.20 6.45
C GLN A 193 11.66 19.23 6.89
N THR A 194 11.70 19.65 8.16
CA THR A 194 10.78 20.63 8.76
C THR A 194 11.58 21.80 9.35
N ASP A 195 10.89 22.80 9.89
CA ASP A 195 11.52 23.92 10.61
C ASP A 195 12.19 23.49 11.95
N LEU A 196 12.18 22.18 12.24
CA LEU A 196 12.97 21.57 13.31
C LEU A 196 14.42 21.30 12.89
N ARG A 197 14.77 21.47 11.61
CA ARG A 197 16.13 21.22 11.10
C ARG A 197 17.16 22.01 11.91
N GLY A 198 18.15 21.32 12.46
CA GLY A 198 19.23 21.93 13.24
C GLY A 198 18.86 22.27 14.69
N LYS A 199 17.61 22.09 15.12
CA LYS A 199 17.26 22.19 16.55
C LYS A 199 17.77 20.94 17.27
N ARG A 200 18.69 21.13 18.22
CA ARG A 200 19.27 20.02 19.00
C ARG A 200 18.18 19.45 19.92
N GLN A 201 17.87 18.16 19.79
CA GLN A 201 17.05 17.46 20.77
C GLN A 201 17.76 17.53 22.14
N SER A 202 17.00 17.86 23.18
CA SER A 202 17.54 17.84 24.54
C SER A 202 17.70 16.39 24.99
N PHE A 203 18.81 16.06 25.66
CA PHE A 203 19.00 14.72 26.20
C PHE A 203 17.90 14.34 27.23
N ASP A 204 17.29 15.35 27.85
CA ASP A 204 16.23 15.15 28.85
C ASP A 204 14.86 14.79 28.25
N THR A 205 14.67 14.92 26.93
CA THR A 205 13.43 14.44 26.28
C THR A 205 13.47 12.95 25.98
N PHE A 206 14.62 12.28 26.08
CA PHE A 206 14.69 10.84 25.87
C PHE A 206 14.15 10.06 27.06
N TYR A 207 13.30 9.07 26.77
CA TYR A 207 12.77 8.15 27.74
C TYR A 207 13.90 7.31 28.37
N LYS A 208 13.97 7.32 29.71
CA LYS A 208 14.92 6.55 30.50
C LYS A 208 14.16 5.42 31.18
N TYR A 209 14.69 4.21 31.12
CA TYR A 209 14.07 3.02 31.70
C TYR A 209 15.12 2.02 32.17
N ASP A 210 14.71 1.13 33.08
CA ASP A 210 15.55 -0.01 33.49
C ASP A 210 15.43 -1.14 32.47
N GLN A 211 16.53 -1.43 31.77
CA GLN A 211 16.61 -2.50 30.78
C GLN A 211 16.43 -3.91 31.38
N ARG A 212 16.59 -4.06 32.70
CA ARG A 212 16.44 -5.34 33.42
C ARG A 212 15.02 -5.56 33.93
N GLU A 213 14.16 -4.55 33.83
CA GLU A 213 12.80 -4.65 34.35
C GLU A 213 12.00 -5.71 33.57
N ARG A 214 11.35 -6.63 34.30
CA ARG A 214 10.49 -7.64 33.68
C ARG A 214 9.23 -6.99 33.13
N LEU A 215 9.01 -7.17 31.83
CA LEU A 215 7.82 -6.69 31.12
C LEU A 215 6.84 -7.84 30.87
N PRO A 216 5.52 -7.56 30.77
CA PRO A 216 4.56 -8.56 30.30
C PRO A 216 4.97 -9.14 28.94
N ASN A 217 4.64 -10.41 28.69
CA ASN A 217 4.91 -11.04 27.39
C ASN A 217 4.09 -10.40 26.26
N SER A 218 2.90 -9.88 26.57
CA SER A 218 2.02 -9.21 25.62
C SER A 218 1.27 -8.06 26.28
N VAL A 219 1.05 -6.99 25.53
CA VAL A 219 0.24 -5.83 25.92
C VAL A 219 -0.71 -5.50 24.77
N ASP A 220 -1.97 -5.19 25.09
CA ASP A 220 -2.96 -4.75 24.11
C ASP A 220 -3.87 -3.69 24.73
N TRP A 221 -3.61 -2.41 24.41
CA TRP A 221 -4.37 -1.28 24.94
C TRP A 221 -5.79 -1.19 24.40
N ARG A 222 -6.15 -1.91 23.32
CA ARG A 222 -7.54 -2.01 22.84
C ARG A 222 -8.44 -2.64 23.92
N LYS A 223 -7.90 -3.61 24.67
CA LYS A 223 -8.60 -4.30 25.75
C LYS A 223 -8.76 -3.46 27.03
N LYS A 224 -8.14 -2.27 27.07
CA LYS A 224 -8.17 -1.38 28.25
C LYS A 224 -9.15 -0.22 28.10
N GLY A 225 -9.83 -0.09 26.95
CA GLY A 225 -10.83 0.96 26.73
C GLY A 225 -10.26 2.38 26.71
N VAL A 226 -8.96 2.52 26.38
CA VAL A 226 -8.27 3.81 26.32
C VAL A 226 -8.19 4.39 24.91
N LEU A 227 -8.55 3.62 23.89
CA LEU A 227 -8.41 4.04 22.49
C LEU A 227 -9.75 4.52 21.94
N THR A 228 -9.72 5.64 21.24
CA THR A 228 -10.81 6.06 20.34
C THR A 228 -10.96 5.10 19.17
N PRO A 229 -12.10 5.13 18.44
CA PRO A 229 -12.25 4.39 17.18
C PRO A 229 -11.12 4.69 16.17
N VAL A 230 -10.92 3.78 15.22
CA VAL A 230 -10.06 4.06 14.06
C VAL A 230 -10.71 5.16 13.23
N ARG A 231 -9.89 6.09 12.72
CA ARG A 231 -10.32 7.21 11.89
C ARG A 231 -9.72 7.09 10.48
N ASN A 232 -10.22 7.91 9.56
CA ASN A 232 -9.70 8.00 8.19
C ASN A 232 -9.20 9.42 7.92
N GLN A 233 -7.92 9.55 7.58
CA GLN A 233 -7.30 10.82 7.23
C GLN A 233 -7.61 11.26 5.78
N GLY A 234 -8.02 10.34 4.91
CA GLY A 234 -8.22 10.61 3.48
C GLY A 234 -6.97 11.14 2.78
N GLU A 235 -7.16 11.84 1.66
CA GLU A 235 -6.11 12.38 0.78
C GLU A 235 -5.43 13.64 1.35
N CYS A 236 -5.01 13.57 2.60
CA CYS A 236 -4.25 14.61 3.30
C CYS A 236 -3.12 13.94 4.06
N GLY A 237 -1.91 14.51 3.98
CA GLY A 237 -0.72 14.05 4.69
C GLY A 237 -0.74 14.35 6.18
N SER A 238 -1.85 14.08 6.86
CA SER A 238 -2.09 14.41 8.26
C SER A 238 -1.84 13.25 9.23
N CYS A 239 -1.23 12.14 8.78
CA CYS A 239 -0.90 10.99 9.63
C CYS A 239 -0.19 11.37 10.95
N TYR A 240 0.72 12.35 10.93
CA TYR A 240 1.41 12.85 12.11
C TYR A 240 0.44 13.40 13.17
N ALA A 241 -0.61 14.11 12.73
CA ALA A 241 -1.63 14.65 13.61
C ALA A 241 -2.51 13.53 14.18
N PHE A 242 -2.98 12.60 13.33
CA PHE A 242 -3.79 11.47 13.79
C PHE A 242 -3.03 10.56 14.77
N GLY A 243 -1.78 10.23 14.48
CA GLY A 243 -0.94 9.41 15.35
C GLY A 243 -0.67 10.05 16.70
N ALA A 244 -0.24 11.33 16.70
CA ALA A 244 0.05 12.06 17.94
C ALA A 244 -1.21 12.30 18.78
N LEU A 245 -2.34 12.67 18.16
CA LEU A 245 -3.60 12.83 18.85
C LEU A 245 -4.11 11.52 19.43
N ALA A 246 -3.99 10.40 18.71
CA ALA A 246 -4.41 9.10 19.24
C ALA A 246 -3.60 8.69 20.48
N ALA A 247 -2.33 9.10 20.58
CA ALA A 247 -1.55 8.96 21.82
C ALA A 247 -2.10 9.89 22.92
N LEU A 248 -2.33 11.18 22.64
CA LEU A 248 -2.90 12.15 23.60
C LEU A 248 -4.28 11.71 24.12
N GLU A 249 -5.16 11.21 23.26
CA GLU A 249 -6.48 10.68 23.63
C GLU A 249 -6.36 9.53 24.63
N ALA A 250 -5.43 8.59 24.39
CA ALA A 250 -5.19 7.47 25.28
C ALA A 250 -4.67 7.92 26.65
N TYR A 251 -3.70 8.84 26.66
CA TYR A 251 -3.14 9.36 27.91
C TYR A 251 -4.16 10.22 28.66
N HIS A 252 -4.95 11.03 27.96
CA HIS A 252 -6.05 11.79 28.55
C HIS A 252 -7.05 10.85 29.22
N LYS A 253 -7.51 9.79 28.53
CA LYS A 253 -8.41 8.78 29.11
C LYS A 253 -7.80 8.10 30.34
N LYS A 254 -6.51 7.75 30.30
CA LYS A 254 -5.82 7.16 31.45
C LYS A 254 -5.74 8.11 32.65
N ARG A 255 -5.59 9.41 32.43
CA ARG A 255 -5.43 10.42 33.48
C ARG A 255 -6.77 10.90 34.05
N THR A 256 -7.76 11.13 33.20
CA THR A 256 -9.03 11.79 33.56
C THR A 256 -10.21 10.83 33.65
N GLY A 257 -10.06 9.61 33.13
CA GLY A 257 -11.16 8.66 32.97
C GLY A 257 -12.12 9.01 31.82
N LYS A 258 -11.92 10.11 31.08
CA LYS A 258 -12.80 10.54 29.99
C LYS A 258 -12.17 10.26 28.63
N LEU A 259 -12.90 9.60 27.74
CA LEU A 259 -12.42 9.34 26.38
C LEU A 259 -12.97 10.45 25.49
N VAL A 260 -12.09 11.17 24.81
CA VAL A 260 -12.45 12.31 23.96
C VAL A 260 -11.88 12.09 22.57
N ASN A 261 -12.62 12.51 21.55
CA ASN A 261 -12.08 12.61 20.18
C ASN A 261 -11.48 14.01 20.04
N LEU A 262 -10.16 14.08 19.89
CA LEU A 262 -9.44 15.32 19.66
C LEU A 262 -9.47 15.68 18.17
N SER A 263 -9.43 16.97 17.86
CA SER A 263 -9.51 17.48 16.48
C SER A 263 -8.16 17.43 15.74
N PRO A 264 -8.01 16.59 14.70
CA PRO A 264 -6.86 16.65 13.80
C PRO A 264 -6.84 17.94 13.00
N GLN A 265 -8.01 18.52 12.69
CA GLN A 265 -8.11 19.77 11.95
C GLN A 265 -7.47 20.93 12.72
N ASN A 266 -7.69 20.99 14.03
CA ASN A 266 -7.03 21.96 14.90
C ASN A 266 -5.51 21.85 14.79
N VAL A 267 -4.95 20.64 14.78
CA VAL A 267 -3.50 20.44 14.62
C VAL A 267 -3.03 20.88 13.24
N ILE A 268 -3.74 20.47 12.18
CA ILE A 268 -3.40 20.77 10.78
C ILE A 268 -3.39 22.28 10.51
N ASP A 269 -4.34 23.02 11.07
CA ASP A 269 -4.49 24.45 10.82
C ASP A 269 -3.62 25.31 11.76
N CYS A 270 -3.28 24.83 12.97
CA CYS A 270 -2.68 25.66 14.03
C CYS A 270 -1.22 25.35 14.37
N THR A 271 -0.62 24.27 13.83
CA THR A 271 0.77 23.90 14.17
C THR A 271 1.82 24.34 13.15
N TRP A 272 1.46 25.27 12.27
CA TRP A 272 2.38 25.86 11.27
C TRP A 272 3.61 26.49 11.91
N GLU A 273 3.41 27.35 12.92
CA GLU A 273 4.49 27.98 13.67
C GLU A 273 5.30 27.01 14.55
N HIS A 274 4.83 25.77 14.69
CA HIS A 274 5.54 24.70 15.39
C HIS A 274 6.31 23.77 14.42
N GLY A 275 6.28 24.05 13.12
CA GLY A 275 7.04 23.36 12.09
C GLY A 275 6.29 22.26 11.33
N ASN A 276 4.96 22.18 11.46
CA ASN A 276 4.12 21.31 10.64
C ASN A 276 3.55 22.07 9.43
N ASN A 277 3.22 21.38 8.34
CA ASN A 277 2.78 22.00 7.09
C ASN A 277 1.39 21.54 6.65
N GLY A 278 0.46 21.40 7.61
CA GLY A 278 -0.91 20.98 7.35
C GLY A 278 -0.96 19.61 6.64
N CYS A 279 -1.60 19.54 5.47
CA CYS A 279 -1.70 18.33 4.64
C CYS A 279 -0.42 18.01 3.85
N ASN A 280 0.55 18.92 3.77
CA ASN A 280 1.85 18.65 3.14
C ASN A 280 2.80 17.87 4.06
N GLY A 281 2.35 17.59 5.27
CA GLY A 281 3.02 16.75 6.23
C GLY A 281 3.54 17.49 7.46
N GLY A 282 4.03 16.72 8.43
CA GLY A 282 4.50 17.23 9.70
C GLY A 282 5.16 16.14 10.54
N PHE A 283 5.47 16.48 11.78
CA PHE A 283 6.09 15.60 12.75
C PHE A 283 5.26 15.55 14.04
N MET A 284 5.38 14.47 14.82
CA MET A 284 4.53 14.24 15.98
C MET A 284 4.84 15.18 17.16
N VAL A 285 6.12 15.43 17.42
CA VAL A 285 6.59 16.24 18.56
C VAL A 285 6.03 17.68 18.60
N PRO A 286 5.97 18.42 17.47
CA PRO A 286 5.27 19.70 17.41
C PRO A 286 3.82 19.66 17.93
N VAL A 287 3.11 18.54 17.74
CA VAL A 287 1.73 18.39 18.21
C VAL A 287 1.66 18.38 19.73
N PHE A 288 2.57 17.65 20.40
CA PHE A 288 2.67 17.65 21.87
C PHE A 288 3.11 19.02 22.42
N THR A 289 4.01 19.70 21.72
CA THR A 289 4.45 21.06 22.08
C THR A 289 3.30 22.06 22.00
N TYR A 290 2.47 21.96 20.96
CA TYR A 290 1.24 22.73 20.82
C TYR A 290 0.22 22.40 21.92
N ALA A 291 0.00 21.11 22.19
CA ALA A 291 -0.91 20.66 23.24
C ALA A 291 -0.49 21.14 24.64
N LYS A 292 0.81 21.32 24.88
CA LYS A 292 1.34 21.89 26.13
C LYS A 292 1.09 23.39 26.27
N SER A 293 1.24 24.15 25.19
CA SER A 293 1.13 25.62 25.22
C SER A 293 -0.31 26.13 25.09
N HIS A 294 -1.13 25.46 24.27
CA HIS A 294 -2.49 25.89 23.94
C HIS A 294 -3.54 24.88 24.39
N GLY A 295 -3.24 23.58 24.28
CA GLY A 295 -4.23 22.51 24.40
C GLY A 295 -4.97 22.25 23.09
N ILE A 296 -5.61 21.09 23.03
CA ILE A 296 -6.31 20.58 21.85
C ILE A 296 -7.82 20.64 22.06
N VAL A 297 -8.53 21.09 21.02
CA VAL A 297 -10.00 21.15 21.02
C VAL A 297 -10.63 19.82 20.61
N ALA A 298 -11.90 19.64 20.97
CA ALA A 298 -12.66 18.46 20.56
C ALA A 298 -12.97 18.44 19.06
N GLU A 299 -13.01 17.25 18.47
CA GLU A 299 -13.45 17.01 17.09
C GLU A 299 -14.82 17.65 16.80
N SER A 300 -15.76 17.58 17.75
CA SER A 300 -17.11 18.13 17.58
C SER A 300 -17.15 19.66 17.50
N LYS A 301 -16.10 20.35 17.94
CA LYS A 301 -15.98 21.83 17.87
C LYS A 301 -15.14 22.29 16.68
N TYR A 302 -14.23 21.45 16.21
CA TYR A 302 -13.39 21.73 15.05
C TYR A 302 -13.30 20.46 14.17
N PRO A 303 -14.34 20.17 13.37
CA PRO A 303 -14.40 18.92 12.60
C PRO A 303 -13.30 18.81 11.54
N TYR A 304 -12.87 17.58 11.29
CA TYR A 304 -11.94 17.25 10.22
C TYR A 304 -12.58 17.43 8.83
N VAL A 305 -11.93 18.21 7.97
CA VAL A 305 -12.43 18.55 6.63
C VAL A 305 -11.46 18.15 5.51
N PHE A 306 -10.49 17.28 5.79
CA PHE A 306 -9.56 16.68 4.83
C PHE A 306 -8.63 17.67 4.09
N ILE A 307 -8.68 18.96 4.40
CA ILE A 307 -7.85 19.99 3.78
C ILE A 307 -7.22 20.87 4.84
N ALA A 308 -6.04 21.43 4.54
CA ALA A 308 -5.43 22.43 5.40
C ALA A 308 -6.03 23.80 5.11
N LYS A 309 -6.56 24.46 6.13
CA LYS A 309 -6.97 25.86 6.08
C LYS A 309 -5.91 26.64 6.85
N ARG A 310 -5.14 27.50 6.17
CA ARG A 310 -4.08 28.30 6.83
C ARG A 310 -4.61 29.24 7.92
N SER A 311 -5.94 29.36 8.09
CA SER A 311 -6.58 30.07 9.19
C SER A 311 -6.87 29.13 10.37
N CYS A 312 -6.05 29.25 11.41
CA CYS A 312 -6.28 28.58 12.69
C CYS A 312 -7.52 29.16 13.40
N LYS A 313 -8.55 28.34 13.63
CA LYS A 313 -9.80 28.72 14.33
C LYS A 313 -9.85 28.27 15.80
N TRP A 314 -8.69 28.04 16.40
CA TRP A 314 -8.60 27.59 17.79
C TRP A 314 -9.19 28.63 18.75
N ARG A 315 -9.90 28.15 19.78
CA ARG A 315 -10.43 28.99 20.87
C ARG A 315 -10.18 28.30 22.20
N LYS A 316 -9.69 29.06 23.19
CA LYS A 316 -9.42 28.55 24.54
C LYS A 316 -10.63 27.88 25.20
N ALA A 317 -11.83 28.38 24.94
CA ALA A 317 -13.08 27.83 25.49
C ALA A 317 -13.44 26.43 24.96
N ASP A 318 -12.87 26.00 23.83
CA ASP A 318 -13.15 24.70 23.21
C ASP A 318 -12.10 23.62 23.57
N VAL A 319 -11.07 23.96 24.35
CA VAL A 319 -9.99 23.05 24.74
C VAL A 319 -10.51 21.95 25.67
N VAL A 320 -10.21 20.70 25.35
CA VAL A 320 -10.64 19.52 26.13
C VAL A 320 -9.49 18.66 26.63
N ALA A 321 -8.28 18.82 26.06
CA ALA A 321 -7.08 18.13 26.52
C ALA A 321 -5.86 19.05 26.44
N THR A 322 -4.95 18.91 27.39
CA THR A 322 -3.64 19.56 27.42
C THR A 322 -2.57 18.51 27.67
N ASP A 323 -1.32 18.89 27.44
CA ASP A 323 -0.16 18.05 27.70
C ASP A 323 0.81 18.74 28.68
N LYS A 324 1.60 17.97 29.42
CA LYS A 324 2.69 18.50 30.27
C LYS A 324 4.04 18.44 29.57
N GLY A 325 4.13 17.66 28.50
CA GLY A 325 5.33 17.47 27.70
C GLY A 325 5.34 16.08 27.09
N TYR A 326 6.42 15.72 26.44
CA TYR A 326 6.56 14.44 25.76
C TYR A 326 7.90 13.80 26.11
N LEU A 327 7.98 12.48 25.92
CA LEU A 327 9.23 11.73 25.90
C LEU A 327 9.40 11.05 24.55
N GLU A 328 10.65 10.93 24.11
CA GLU A 328 11.07 10.32 22.85
C GLU A 328 11.79 9.00 23.12
N ILE A 329 11.57 8.01 22.25
CA ILE A 329 12.31 6.75 22.23
C ILE A 329 13.60 6.99 21.44
N ARG A 330 14.72 6.45 21.94
CA ARG A 330 16.00 6.50 21.23
C ARG A 330 15.90 5.77 19.89
N ASP A 331 16.57 6.29 18.88
CA ASP A 331 16.56 5.70 17.53
C ASP A 331 16.97 4.22 17.57
N GLY A 332 16.08 3.36 17.06
CA GLY A 332 16.28 1.92 16.95
C GLY A 332 16.06 1.14 18.25
N ASP A 333 15.73 1.79 19.37
CA ASP A 333 15.56 1.13 20.66
C ASP A 333 14.19 0.43 20.78
N GLU A 334 14.07 -0.75 20.18
CA GLU A 334 12.87 -1.58 20.26
C GLU A 334 12.53 -2.00 21.71
N LEU A 335 13.53 -2.14 22.58
CA LEU A 335 13.32 -2.46 23.99
C LEU A 335 12.72 -1.26 24.74
N GLY A 336 13.24 -0.06 24.48
CA GLY A 336 12.70 1.19 25.02
C GLY A 336 11.28 1.45 24.55
N LEU A 337 10.99 1.21 23.27
CA LEU A 337 9.62 1.25 22.75
C LEU A 337 8.71 0.23 23.46
N LYS A 338 9.17 -1.01 23.66
CA LYS A 338 8.41 -2.07 24.35
C LYS A 338 8.11 -1.67 25.78
N HIS A 339 9.11 -1.12 26.46
CA HIS A 339 9.02 -0.68 27.85
C HIS A 339 8.01 0.47 28.00
N ALA A 340 8.12 1.51 27.18
CA ALA A 340 7.17 2.63 27.15
C ALA A 340 5.74 2.15 26.89
N VAL A 341 5.55 1.27 25.90
CA VAL A 341 4.22 0.69 25.60
C VAL A 341 3.65 -0.08 26.79
N ALA A 342 4.49 -0.81 27.52
CA ALA A 342 4.07 -1.63 28.65
C ALA A 342 3.70 -0.81 29.89
N LYS A 343 4.53 0.20 30.22
CA LYS A 343 4.44 0.94 31.48
C LYS A 343 3.62 2.22 31.34
N HIS A 344 3.70 2.89 30.20
CA HIS A 344 3.11 4.22 30.02
C HIS A 344 1.87 4.23 29.14
N GLY A 345 1.85 3.50 28.02
CA GLY A 345 0.71 3.57 27.12
C GLY A 345 1.10 3.51 25.65
N PRO A 346 0.12 3.68 24.74
CA PRO A 346 0.41 3.72 23.31
C PRO A 346 1.47 4.77 22.94
N VAL A 347 2.34 4.44 21.98
CA VAL A 347 3.44 5.32 21.54
C VAL A 347 3.28 5.59 20.04
N VAL A 348 3.32 6.87 19.64
CA VAL A 348 3.28 7.21 18.21
C VAL A 348 4.67 7.03 17.61
N VAL A 349 4.74 6.41 16.44
CA VAL A 349 5.99 6.08 15.76
C VAL A 349 5.92 6.46 14.29
N GLY A 350 7.09 6.65 13.68
CA GLY A 350 7.22 6.71 12.22
C GLY A 350 7.55 5.34 11.65
N ILE A 351 6.97 4.99 10.51
CA ILE A 351 7.30 3.80 9.73
C ILE A 351 7.50 4.14 8.26
N SER A 352 8.19 3.26 7.54
CA SER A 352 8.10 3.19 6.09
C SER A 352 6.72 2.64 5.71
N GLY A 353 5.86 3.47 5.10
CA GLY A 353 4.46 3.11 4.83
C GLY A 353 4.02 3.16 3.37
N HIS A 354 4.93 3.48 2.45
CA HIS A 354 4.63 3.69 1.03
C HIS A 354 4.60 2.40 0.20
N GLN A 355 5.00 1.27 0.77
CA GLN A 355 5.02 0.00 0.05
C GLN A 355 3.58 -0.43 -0.30
N ARG A 356 3.35 -0.84 -1.55
CA ARG A 356 2.04 -1.39 -1.94
C ARG A 356 1.62 -2.59 -1.08
N SER A 357 2.58 -3.42 -0.64
CA SER A 357 2.31 -4.52 0.29
C SER A 357 1.79 -4.05 1.66
N PHE A 358 2.19 -2.87 2.13
CA PHE A 358 1.67 -2.27 3.36
C PHE A 358 0.32 -1.58 3.11
N ARG A 359 0.18 -0.86 1.99
CA ARG A 359 -1.08 -0.25 1.54
C ARG A 359 -2.23 -1.26 1.50
N PHE A 360 -1.98 -2.47 1.00
CA PHE A 360 -2.96 -3.53 0.88
C PHE A 360 -2.86 -4.61 1.95
N TYR A 361 -2.13 -4.35 3.04
CA TYR A 361 -2.06 -5.28 4.17
C TYR A 361 -3.47 -5.62 4.67
N LYS A 362 -3.77 -6.93 4.80
CA LYS A 362 -5.05 -7.44 5.31
C LYS A 362 -4.88 -8.09 6.68
N SER A 363 -3.96 -9.03 6.83
CA SER A 363 -3.78 -9.81 8.05
C SER A 363 -2.41 -10.48 8.16
N GLY A 364 -2.11 -11.08 9.31
CA GLY A 364 -0.83 -11.74 9.60
C GLY A 364 0.23 -10.78 10.17
N ILE A 365 1.50 -11.17 10.18
CA ILE A 365 2.61 -10.33 10.65
C ILE A 365 3.31 -9.73 9.44
N TYR A 366 3.17 -8.42 9.26
CA TYR A 366 3.82 -7.67 8.20
C TYR A 366 5.34 -7.63 8.39
N SER A 367 6.05 -7.83 7.29
CA SER A 367 7.50 -7.66 7.15
C SER A 367 7.82 -7.28 5.71
N SER A 368 8.80 -6.40 5.52
CA SER A 368 9.29 -6.04 4.20
C SER A 368 10.79 -5.81 4.21
N ASN A 369 11.46 -6.24 3.14
CA ASN A 369 12.86 -5.95 2.86
C ASN A 369 13.06 -4.69 2.00
N THR A 370 11.98 -4.07 1.52
CA THR A 370 12.00 -2.85 0.69
C THR A 370 11.65 -1.60 1.49
N CYS A 371 11.76 -1.67 2.83
CA CYS A 371 11.54 -0.51 3.68
C CYS A 371 12.65 0.53 3.46
N THR A 372 12.23 1.76 3.13
CA THR A 372 13.12 2.92 3.00
C THR A 372 12.85 3.89 4.15
N LYS A 373 13.11 5.18 3.98
CA LYS A 373 12.90 6.19 5.02
C LYS A 373 11.46 6.18 5.58
N PRO A 374 11.27 6.53 6.88
CA PRO A 374 9.94 6.74 7.43
C PRO A 374 9.15 7.78 6.64
N SER A 375 7.89 7.48 6.35
CA SER A 375 6.98 8.31 5.57
C SER A 375 5.57 8.38 6.18
N HIS A 376 5.25 7.51 7.14
CA HIS A 376 3.92 7.41 7.72
C HIS A 376 3.98 7.36 9.23
N ALA A 377 3.07 8.06 9.92
CA ALA A 377 2.95 8.01 11.37
C ALA A 377 1.80 7.11 11.78
N VAL A 378 2.06 6.20 12.72
CA VAL A 378 1.09 5.25 13.26
C VAL A 378 1.23 5.14 14.77
N LEU A 379 0.25 4.55 15.44
CA LEU A 379 0.29 4.37 16.90
C LEU A 379 0.56 2.91 17.26
N ILE A 380 1.62 2.63 18.02
CA ILE A 380 1.83 1.33 18.64
C ILE A 380 0.95 1.22 19.87
N VAL A 381 -0.04 0.33 19.81
CA VAL A 381 -1.04 0.11 20.88
C VAL A 381 -0.79 -1.16 21.67
N GLY A 382 0.31 -1.85 21.40
CA GLY A 382 0.63 -3.10 22.06
C GLY A 382 1.68 -3.91 21.34
N TYR A 383 1.92 -5.12 21.84
CA TYR A 383 2.85 -6.09 21.27
C TYR A 383 2.49 -7.50 21.75
N GLY A 384 3.01 -8.49 21.04
CA GLY A 384 2.91 -9.90 21.43
C GLY A 384 3.92 -10.75 20.69
N THR A 385 3.67 -12.06 20.71
CA THR A 385 4.47 -13.07 20.02
C THR A 385 3.51 -14.07 19.37
N HIS A 386 3.63 -14.24 18.06
CA HIS A 386 2.91 -15.26 17.31
C HIS A 386 3.72 -16.55 17.32
N ARG A 387 3.03 -17.69 17.52
CA ARG A 387 3.68 -19.00 17.70
C ARG A 387 4.65 -19.36 16.57
N THR A 388 4.27 -19.06 15.32
CA THR A 388 5.05 -19.43 14.13
C THR A 388 5.96 -18.31 13.63
N TYR A 389 5.55 -17.05 13.78
CA TYR A 389 6.12 -15.93 13.03
C TYR A 389 6.92 -14.96 13.92
N GLY A 390 6.88 -15.20 15.24
CA GLY A 390 7.67 -14.48 16.24
C GLY A 390 7.01 -13.20 16.73
N ASP A 391 7.85 -12.30 17.22
CA ASP A 391 7.47 -11.08 17.90
C ASP A 391 6.80 -10.07 16.95
N TYR A 392 5.76 -9.39 17.43
CA TYR A 392 5.10 -8.32 16.69
C TYR A 392 4.72 -7.11 17.56
N TRP A 393 4.59 -5.97 16.90
CA TRP A 393 3.90 -4.76 17.34
C TRP A 393 2.43 -4.80 16.89
N ILE A 394 1.54 -4.21 17.69
CA ILE A 394 0.14 -3.95 17.30
C ILE A 394 0.04 -2.48 16.91
N ILE A 395 -0.33 -2.23 15.67
CA ILE A 395 -0.40 -0.89 15.06
C ILE A 395 -1.86 -0.47 14.95
N LYS A 396 -2.19 0.76 15.36
CA LYS A 396 -3.42 1.47 14.97
C LYS A 396 -3.07 2.44 13.84
N ASN A 397 -3.74 2.29 12.70
CA ASN A 397 -3.55 3.14 11.52
C ASN A 397 -4.66 4.23 11.42
N SER A 398 -4.51 5.14 10.47
CA SER A 398 -5.42 6.26 10.19
C SER A 398 -6.00 6.22 8.77
N TRP A 399 -6.05 5.05 8.14
CA TRP A 399 -6.62 4.84 6.80
C TRP A 399 -8.00 4.17 6.86
N GLY A 400 -8.76 4.42 7.92
CA GLY A 400 -10.08 3.81 8.10
C GLY A 400 -10.05 2.34 8.49
N THR A 401 -11.24 1.78 8.67
CA THR A 401 -11.43 0.40 9.18
C THR A 401 -11.31 -0.68 8.11
N HIS A 402 -11.33 -0.31 6.82
CA HIS A 402 -11.18 -1.24 5.71
C HIS A 402 -9.72 -1.68 5.50
N TRP A 403 -8.76 -0.88 5.98
CA TRP A 403 -7.37 -1.25 5.99
C TRP A 403 -7.05 -2.26 7.10
N GLY A 404 -6.29 -3.31 6.78
CA GLY A 404 -5.84 -4.31 7.76
C GLY A 404 -6.98 -5.00 8.51
N VAL A 405 -6.74 -5.27 9.79
CA VAL A 405 -7.69 -5.93 10.69
C VAL A 405 -8.50 -4.85 11.42
N LYS A 406 -9.58 -4.38 10.78
CA LYS A 406 -10.45 -3.31 11.31
C LYS A 406 -9.68 -2.01 11.61
N GLY A 407 -8.73 -1.64 10.74
CA GLY A 407 -7.86 -0.47 10.91
C GLY A 407 -6.61 -0.69 11.74
N TYR A 408 -6.36 -1.94 12.17
CA TYR A 408 -5.15 -2.33 12.90
C TYR A 408 -4.26 -3.24 12.06
N GLY A 409 -2.96 -3.21 12.34
CA GLY A 409 -1.98 -4.10 11.72
C GLY A 409 -1.08 -4.76 12.75
N TYR A 410 -0.39 -5.82 12.32
CA TYR A 410 0.68 -6.42 13.11
C TYR A 410 1.96 -6.34 12.30
N MET A 411 3.01 -5.76 12.89
CA MET A 411 4.30 -5.59 12.24
C MET A 411 5.36 -6.32 13.03
N THR A 412 6.30 -6.95 12.34
CA THR A 412 7.42 -7.66 12.95
C THR A 412 8.15 -6.78 13.97
N ARG A 413 8.45 -7.36 15.14
CA ARG A 413 9.24 -6.76 16.22
C ARG A 413 10.50 -7.60 16.46
N ASN A 414 11.55 -6.99 16.98
CA ASN A 414 12.86 -7.59 17.28
C ASN A 414 13.53 -8.23 16.06
N LYS A 415 13.37 -7.61 14.88
CA LYS A 415 14.05 -8.01 13.63
C LYS A 415 14.67 -6.81 12.94
N GLY A 416 15.60 -6.16 13.63
CA GLY A 416 16.40 -5.07 13.09
C GLY A 416 15.60 -3.79 12.83
N ASN A 417 14.72 -3.40 13.75
CA ASN A 417 13.92 -2.18 13.64
C ASN A 417 13.11 -2.14 12.33
N MET A 418 12.31 -3.20 12.11
CA MET A 418 11.54 -3.41 10.88
C MET A 418 10.81 -2.12 10.48
N CYS A 419 11.11 -1.63 9.27
CA CYS A 419 10.53 -0.43 8.70
C CYS A 419 10.63 0.81 9.59
N HIS A 420 11.69 0.91 10.39
CA HIS A 420 12.03 2.03 11.27
C HIS A 420 11.05 2.27 12.44
N VAL A 421 10.25 1.27 12.81
CA VAL A 421 9.20 1.38 13.84
C VAL A 421 9.66 1.94 15.19
N ALA A 422 10.92 1.75 15.57
CA ALA A 422 11.53 2.28 16.80
C ALA A 422 12.49 3.46 16.56
N SER A 423 12.55 4.03 15.36
CA SER A 423 13.46 5.15 15.07
C SER A 423 12.96 6.51 15.55
N MET A 424 11.64 6.67 15.68
CA MET A 424 11.02 7.99 15.91
C MET A 424 9.83 7.92 16.86
N GLY A 425 9.93 7.07 17.89
CA GLY A 425 8.87 6.90 18.88
C GLY A 425 8.74 8.11 19.79
N SER A 426 7.52 8.55 20.08
CA SER A 426 7.26 9.59 21.07
C SER A 426 5.90 9.42 21.74
N PHE A 427 5.73 9.91 22.97
CA PHE A 427 4.47 9.85 23.71
C PHE A 427 4.31 11.04 24.68
N PRO A 428 3.07 11.50 24.95
CA PRO A 428 2.77 12.60 25.88
C PRO A 428 2.84 12.16 27.36
N ILE A 429 2.76 13.08 28.34
CA ILE A 429 3.01 12.82 29.78
C ILE A 429 1.80 13.07 30.69
#